data_AF-A0A925STK8-F1
#
_entry.id   AF-A0A925STK8-F1
#
_cell.length_a   1.000
_cell.length_b   1.000
_cell.length_c   1.000
_cell.angle_alpha   90.00
_cell.angle_beta   90.00
_cell.angle_gamma   90.00
#
_symmetry.space_group_name_H-M   'P 1'
#
loop_
_entity.id
_entity.type
_entity.pdbx_description
1 polymer ?
#
loop_
_entity_poly.entity_id
_entity_poly.type
_entity_poly.pdbx_seq_one_letter_code
_entity_poly.pdbx_strand_id
1 'polypeptide(L)' 'MAKKVAFMQGNEAAAHGAIYAGCNFFAGYPITPSTEVAEVCSIELPKIGGKFIQM' A
#
# COMPACT_ATOMS: atom_id res chain seq x y z
N MET A 1 7.52 22.50 9.03
CA MET A 1 7.29 21.07 9.34
C MET A 1 8.59 20.32 9.09
N ALA A 2 9.09 19.56 10.06
CA ALA A 2 10.30 18.76 9.86
C ALA A 2 10.04 17.68 8.78
N LYS A 3 11.02 17.44 7.92
CA LYS A 3 10.95 16.39 6.88
C LYS A 3 10.91 15.04 7.60
N LYS A 4 9.77 14.34 7.59
CA LYS A 4 9.66 12.99 8.16
C LYS A 4 10.34 12.01 7.18
N VAL A 5 11.55 11.58 7.54
CA VAL A 5 12.31 10.59 6.77
C VAL A 5 11.99 9.21 7.33
N ALA A 6 11.62 8.27 6.46
CA ALA A 6 11.37 6.88 6.82
C ALA A 6 12.28 5.97 5.99
N PHE A 7 12.82 4.94 6.65
CA PHE A 7 13.52 3.84 5.98
C PHE A 7 12.48 2.77 5.65
N MET A 8 12.29 2.50 4.36
CA MET A 8 11.19 1.66 3.85
C MET A 8 11.65 0.84 2.66
N GLN A 9 10.99 -0.29 2.41
CA GLN A 9 11.18 -1.05 1.18
C GLN A 9 10.51 -0.38 -0.02
N GLY A 10 10.95 -0.73 -1.23
CA GLY A 10 10.40 -0.15 -2.47
C GLY A 10 8.91 -0.43 -2.66
N ASN A 11 8.47 -1.66 -2.37
CA ASN A 11 7.05 -2.05 -2.46
C ASN A 11 6.18 -1.27 -1.47
N GLU A 12 6.64 -1.11 -0.23
CA GLU A 12 5.96 -0.30 0.78
C GLU A 12 5.86 1.16 0.33
N ALA A 13 6.96 1.72 -0.18
CA ALA A 13 7.01 3.09 -0.69
C ALA A 13 5.99 3.30 -1.83
N ALA A 14 5.91 2.35 -2.76
CA ALA A 14 4.97 2.39 -3.88
C ALA A 14 3.51 2.31 -3.40
N ALA A 15 3.20 1.38 -2.49
CA ALA A 15 1.86 1.22 -1.94
C ALA A 15 1.40 2.48 -1.17
N HIS A 16 2.24 2.98 -0.26
CA HIS A 16 1.96 4.22 0.46
C HIS A 16 1.88 5.43 -0.48
N GLY A 17 2.71 5.48 -1.53
CA GLY A 17 2.65 6.53 -2.55
C GLY A 17 1.33 6.52 -3.32
N ALA A 18 0.85 5.35 -3.72
CA ALA A 18 -0.45 5.20 -4.39
C ALA A 18 -1.60 5.66 -3.49
N ILE A 19 -1.60 5.23 -2.23
CA ILE A 19 -2.62 5.63 -1.24
C ILE A 19 -2.56 7.14 -0.99
N TYR A 20 -1.36 7.71 -0.84
CA TYR A 20 -1.16 9.15 -0.70
C TYR A 20 -1.70 9.94 -1.91
N ALA A 21 -1.57 9.38 -3.12
CA ALA A 21 -2.13 9.97 -4.34
C ALA A 21 -3.67 9.84 -4.46
N GLY A 22 -4.34 9.20 -3.49
CA GLY A 22 -5.79 9.04 -3.45
C GLY A 22 -6.29 7.68 -3.94
N CYS A 23 -5.40 6.68 -4.13
CA CYS A 23 -5.83 5.32 -4.41
C CYS A 23 -6.66 4.78 -3.24
N ASN A 24 -7.88 4.31 -3.54
CA ASN A 24 -8.82 3.77 -2.57
C ASN A 24 -9.29 2.35 -2.92
N PHE A 25 -8.71 1.71 -3.93
CA PHE A 25 -9.03 0.35 -4.35
C PHE A 25 -7.77 -0.39 -4.79
N PHE A 26 -7.56 -1.60 -4.27
CA PHE A 26 -6.52 -2.52 -4.72
C PHE A 26 -7.10 -3.92 -4.90
N ALA A 27 -6.77 -4.57 -6.01
CA ALA A 27 -7.06 -5.97 -6.26
C ALA A 27 -5.77 -6.68 -6.68
N GLY A 28 -5.44 -7.80 -6.04
CA GLY A 28 -4.22 -8.54 -6.34
C GLY A 28 -4.13 -9.86 -5.60
N TYR A 29 -3.04 -10.59 -5.83
CA TYR A 29 -2.72 -11.84 -5.13
C TYR A 29 -1.27 -11.80 -4.65
N PRO A 30 -0.95 -12.37 -3.48
CA PRO A 30 0.44 -12.54 -3.04
C PRO A 30 1.27 -13.29 -4.10
N ILE A 31 2.22 -12.58 -4.71
CA ILE A 31 3.17 -13.15 -5.65
C ILE A 31 4.53 -12.46 -5.47
N THR A 32 5.58 -13.25 -5.33
CA THR A 32 6.95 -12.74 -5.23
C THR A 32 7.36 -12.11 -6.56
N PRO A 33 7.99 -10.91 -6.58
CA PRO A 33 8.46 -10.12 -5.45
C PRO A 33 7.56 -8.93 -5.05
N SER A 34 6.26 -8.95 -5.36
CA SER A 34 5.33 -7.83 -5.11
C SER A 34 4.37 -8.05 -3.93
N THR A 35 4.55 -9.11 -3.15
CA THR A 35 3.66 -9.48 -2.04
C THR A 35 3.44 -8.34 -1.06
N GLU A 36 4.49 -7.58 -0.75
CA GLU A 36 4.45 -6.50 0.25
C GLU A 36 3.56 -5.33 -0.20
N VAL A 37 3.33 -5.14 -1.50
CA VAL A 37 2.35 -4.15 -1.99
C VAL A 37 0.94 -4.56 -1.57
N ALA A 38 0.59 -5.83 -1.77
CA ALA A 38 -0.71 -6.37 -1.38
C ALA A 38 -0.87 -6.35 0.15
N GLU A 39 0.19 -6.66 0.89
CA GLU A 39 0.21 -6.60 2.36
C GLU A 39 -0.09 -5.18 2.87
N VAL A 40 0.65 -4.16 2.40
CA VAL A 40 0.42 -2.76 2.79
C VAL A 40 -0.99 -2.31 2.41
N CYS A 41 -1.46 -2.60 1.20
CA CYS A 41 -2.80 -2.24 0.76
C CYS A 41 -3.90 -2.92 1.61
N SER A 42 -3.70 -4.18 2.03
CA SER A 42 -4.66 -4.90 2.88
C SER A 42 -4.84 -4.26 4.26
N ILE A 43 -3.79 -3.62 4.77
CA ILE A 43 -3.77 -2.97 6.09
C ILE A 43 -4.24 -1.51 6.00
N GLU A 44 -3.77 -0.75 5.00
CA GLU A 44 -3.94 0.69 4.94
C GLU A 44 -5.26 1.12 4.29
N LEU A 45 -5.73 0.42 3.24
CA LEU A 45 -6.96 0.81 2.55
C LEU A 45 -8.21 0.80 3.46
N PRO A 46 -8.43 -0.20 4.34
CA PRO A 46 -9.58 -0.19 5.24
C PRO A 46 -9.59 1.02 6.19
N LYS A 47 -8.43 1.54 6.59
CA LYS A 47 -8.31 2.69 7.49
C LYS A 47 -8.84 3.98 6.86
N ILE A 48 -8.84 4.07 5.54
CA ILE A 48 -9.34 5.21 4.76
C ILE A 48 -10.67 4.92 4.05
N GLY A 49 -11.35 3.82 4.41
CA GLY A 49 -12.61 3.39 3.78
C GLY A 49 -12.45 2.79 2.38
N GLY A 50 -11.22 2.61 1.90
CA GLY A 50 -10.90 1.94 0.65
C GLY A 50 -11.15 0.43 0.70
N LYS A 51 -10.99 -0.23 -0.46
CA LYS A 51 -11.26 -1.66 -0.62
C LYS A 51 -10.01 -2.41 -1.08
N PHE A 52 -9.74 -3.51 -0.41
CA PHE A 52 -8.73 -4.49 -0.81
C PHE A 52 -9.45 -5.79 -1.18
N ILE A 53 -9.10 -6.37 -2.33
CA ILE A 53 -9.62 -7.67 -2.78
C ILE A 53 -8.43 -8.57 -3.09
N GLN A 54 -8.44 -9.77 -2.47
CA GLN A 54 -7.52 -10.84 -2.80
C GLN A 54 -8.21 -11.84 -3.74
N MET A 55 -7.56 -12.17 -4.86
CA MET A 55 -8.04 -13.15 -5.85
C MET A 55 -7.28 -14.46 -5.75
#